data_AF-A0A9P1G8X6-F1
#
_entry.id   AF-A0A9P1G8X6-F1
#
_cell.length_a   1.000
_cell.length_b   1.000
_cell.length_c   1.000
_cell.angle_alpha   90.00
_cell.angle_beta   90.00
_cell.angle_gamma   90.00
#
_symmetry.space_group_name_H-M   'P 1'
#
loop_
_entity.id
_entity.type
_entity.pdbx_description
1 polymer ?
#
loop_
_entity_poly.entity_id
_entity_poly.type
_entity_poly.pdbx_seq_one_letter_code
_entity_poly.pdbx_strand_id
1 'polypeptide(L)'
;MEEITFKFADRAEVPGWLGIDVQSEVVDRILEVKPDRILLVTEATVEELHGDYFTPMMETGGSGGSGDTSLGGSLPPLNKFVLPGGDEAKSWDYLSQLIESAGDLPDFREGSYNNRQ
;
A
#
# COMPACT_ATOMS: atom_id res chain seq x y z
N MET A 1 5.66 18.69 5.92
CA MET A 1 5.96 17.57 6.85
C MET A 1 7.18 17.91 7.69
N GLU A 2 7.12 17.69 9.00
CA GLU A 2 8.26 17.67 9.93
C GLU A 2 8.75 16.23 10.08
N GLU A 3 10.07 16.01 9.97
CA GLU A 3 10.68 14.69 10.17
C GLU A 3 10.94 14.44 11.66
N ILE A 4 10.55 13.25 12.11
CA ILE A 4 10.64 12.81 13.50
C ILE A 4 11.23 11.40 13.52
N THR A 5 12.13 11.10 14.44
CA THR A 5 12.63 9.73 14.63
C THR A 5 11.88 9.08 15.79
N PHE A 6 11.12 8.02 15.49
CA PHE A 6 10.50 7.19 16.53
C PHE A 6 11.51 6.16 17.05
N LYS A 7 11.60 6.05 18.37
CA LYS A 7 12.40 5.02 19.06
C LYS A 7 11.47 3.99 19.68
N PHE A 8 11.45 2.80 19.12
CA PHE A 8 10.67 1.68 19.65
C PHE A 8 11.42 0.95 20.77
N ALA A 9 10.68 0.19 21.58
CA ALA A 9 11.21 -0.49 22.78
C ALA A 9 12.32 -1.51 22.47
N ASP A 10 12.37 -2.01 21.24
CA ASP A 10 13.40 -2.88 20.68
C ASP A 10 14.63 -2.12 20.14
N ARG A 11 14.68 -0.79 20.32
CA ARG A 11 15.72 0.12 19.82
C ARG A 11 15.77 0.25 18.30
N ALA A 12 14.71 -0.15 17.59
CA ALA A 12 14.56 0.21 16.19
C ALA A 12 14.28 1.73 16.08
N GLU A 13 15.10 2.43 15.29
CA GLU A 13 14.83 3.80 14.87
C GLU A 13 14.02 3.74 13.59
N VAL A 14 12.80 4.27 13.64
CA VAL A 14 11.89 4.30 12.50
C VAL A 14 11.71 5.77 12.10
N PRO A 15 12.00 6.13 10.85
CA PRO A 15 11.72 7.49 10.38
C PRO A 15 10.21 7.71 10.36
N GLY A 16 9.81 8.87 10.81
CA GLY A 16 8.42 9.29 10.91
C GLY A 16 8.27 10.71 10.40
N TRP A 17 7.06 11.06 9.99
CA TRP A 17 6.76 12.40 9.54
C TRP A 17 5.41 12.85 10.06
N LEU A 18 5.32 14.11 10.47
CA LEU A 18 4.11 14.74 10.96
C LEU A 18 3.76 15.95 10.10
N GLY A 19 2.48 16.15 9.82
CA GLY A 19 1.99 17.32 9.10
C GLY A 19 0.48 17.32 8.97
N ILE A 20 -0.04 18.37 8.33
CA ILE A 20 -1.45 18.56 8.02
C ILE A 20 -1.57 18.58 6.49
N ASP A 21 -2.63 17.97 5.95
CA ASP A 21 -2.92 17.90 4.51
C ASP A 21 -1.76 17.32 3.67
N VAL A 22 -1.12 16.27 4.18
CA VAL A 22 0.12 15.70 3.65
C VAL A 22 -0.07 14.63 2.55
N GLN A 23 -1.24 14.59 1.91
CA GLN A 23 -1.61 13.53 0.96
C GLN A 23 -0.61 13.44 -0.20
N SER A 24 -0.27 14.58 -0.83
CA SER A 24 0.71 14.64 -1.92
C SER A 24 2.07 14.09 -1.51
N GLU A 25 2.57 14.53 -0.35
CA GLU A 25 3.88 14.13 0.14
C GLU A 25 3.92 12.65 0.51
N VAL A 26 2.84 12.10 1.08
CA VAL A 26 2.71 10.67 1.36
C VAL A 26 2.78 9.86 0.06
N VAL A 27 2.03 10.27 -0.97
CA VAL A 27 2.04 9.61 -2.29
C VAL A 27 3.44 9.65 -2.91
N ASP A 28 4.09 10.81 -2.93
CA ASP A 28 5.44 10.97 -3.48
C ASP A 28 6.45 10.07 -2.77
N ARG A 29 6.38 9.98 -1.43
CA ARG A 29 7.27 9.12 -0.64
C ARG A 29 7.04 7.64 -0.88
N ILE A 30 5.79 7.21 -1.04
CA ILE A 30 5.50 5.82 -1.40
C ILE A 30 6.12 5.49 -2.77
N LEU A 31 6.01 6.39 -3.74
CA LEU A 31 6.56 6.20 -5.09
C LEU A 31 8.09 6.32 -5.14
N GLU A 32 8.70 7.08 -4.24
CA GLU A 32 10.16 7.19 -4.10
C GLU A 32 10.83 5.84 -3.78
N VAL A 33 10.13 4.96 -3.06
CA VAL A 33 10.58 3.59 -2.75
C VAL A 33 10.56 2.68 -3.99
N LYS A 34 9.91 3.12 -5.08
CA LYS A 34 9.72 2.35 -6.32
C LYS A 34 9.14 0.96 -6.06
N PRO A 35 8.01 0.86 -5.34
CA PRO A 35 7.41 -0.43 -5.07
C PRO A 35 6.93 -1.04 -6.38
N ASP A 36 7.11 -2.36 -6.54
CA ASP A 36 6.55 -3.07 -7.68
C ASP A 36 5.03 -3.20 -7.58
N ARG A 37 4.48 -3.13 -6.35
CA ARG A 37 3.06 -3.30 -6.02
C ARG A 37 2.71 -2.56 -4.74
N ILE A 38 1.46 -2.15 -4.61
CA ILE A 38 0.94 -1.48 -3.41
C ILE A 38 -0.30 -2.23 -2.92
N LEU A 39 -0.30 -2.58 -1.63
CA LEU A 39 -1.47 -3.11 -0.93
C LEU A 39 -1.92 -2.10 0.13
N LEU A 40 -3.07 -1.50 -0.08
CA LEU A 40 -3.71 -0.58 0.87
C LEU A 40 -4.65 -1.38 1.77
N VAL A 41 -4.31 -1.46 3.06
CA VAL A 41 -5.15 -2.10 4.07
C VAL A 41 -5.81 -1.02 4.91
N THR A 42 -7.13 -1.07 5.03
CA THR A 42 -7.92 -0.11 5.82
C THR A 42 -9.08 -0.81 6.52
N GLU A 43 -9.74 -0.14 7.46
CA GLU A 43 -11.00 -0.62 8.06
C GLU A 43 -12.22 0.06 7.43
N ALA A 44 -13.39 -0.56 7.59
CA ALA A 44 -14.64 -0.10 6.97
C ALA A 44 -15.00 1.36 7.28
N THR A 45 -14.81 1.82 8.52
CA THR A 45 -15.11 3.20 8.92
C THR A 45 -14.18 4.21 8.24
N VAL A 46 -12.89 3.87 8.13
CA VAL A 46 -11.91 4.74 7.47
C VAL A 46 -12.14 4.74 5.96
N GLU A 47 -12.54 3.61 5.36
CA GLU A 47 -12.93 3.56 3.96
C GLU A 47 -14.16 4.44 3.67
N GLU A 48 -15.16 4.47 4.55
CA GLU A 48 -16.35 5.30 4.38
C GLU A 48 -16.02 6.80 4.42
N LEU A 49 -15.08 7.21 5.28
CA LEU A 49 -14.75 8.63 5.48
C LEU A 49 -13.63 9.15 4.57
N HIS A 50 -12.68 8.28 4.22
CA HIS A 50 -11.40 8.63 3.58
C HIS A 50 -10.99 7.64 2.48
N GLY A 51 -11.94 6.86 1.93
CA GLY A 51 -11.64 5.86 0.91
C GLY A 51 -11.06 6.43 -0.38
N ASP A 52 -11.24 7.72 -0.63
CA ASP A 52 -10.71 8.48 -1.76
C ASP A 52 -9.32 9.08 -1.52
N TYR A 53 -8.72 8.89 -0.34
CA TYR A 53 -7.42 9.46 0.01
C TYR A 53 -6.28 9.03 -0.93
N PHE A 54 -6.37 7.87 -1.57
CA PHE A 54 -5.36 7.40 -2.53
C PHE A 54 -5.83 7.45 -3.99
N THR A 55 -6.92 8.16 -4.28
CA THR A 55 -7.45 8.34 -5.65
C THR A 55 -6.39 8.82 -6.65
N PRO A 56 -5.51 9.79 -6.33
CA PRO A 56 -4.47 10.24 -7.28
C PRO A 56 -3.56 9.11 -7.80
N MET A 57 -3.32 8.08 -6.97
CA MET A 57 -2.55 6.90 -7.36
C MET A 57 -3.38 5.91 -8.18
N MET A 58 -4.67 5.78 -7.88
CA MET A 58 -5.59 4.86 -8.56
C MET A 58 -5.91 5.30 -9.99
N GLU A 59 -6.17 6.59 -10.21
CA GLU A 59 -6.54 7.14 -11.52
C GLU A 59 -5.37 7.13 -12.51
N THR A 60 -4.16 7.33 -11.98
CA THR A 60 -2.93 7.39 -12.77
C THR A 60 -2.42 5.98 -13.16
N GLY A 61 -2.81 4.94 -12.43
CA GLY A 61 -2.51 3.53 -12.75
C GLY A 61 -3.57 2.82 -13.62
N GLY A 62 -4.78 3.38 -13.73
CA GLY A 62 -5.94 2.72 -14.37
C GLY A 62 -6.18 3.07 -15.84
N SER A 63 -5.42 3.99 -16.44
CA SER A 63 -5.71 4.48 -17.79
C SER A 63 -5.04 3.63 -18.88
N GLY A 64 -5.65 2.49 -19.20
CA GLY A 64 -5.55 1.85 -20.52
C GLY A 64 -6.26 2.65 -21.62
N GLY A 65 -6.10 3.98 -21.62
CA GLY A 65 -6.78 4.92 -22.51
C GLY A 65 -5.77 5.82 -23.22
N SER A 66 -5.66 5.61 -24.53
CA SER A 66 -4.85 6.36 -25.50
C SER A 66 -4.93 7.89 -25.28
N GLY A 67 -3.82 8.52 -24.86
CA GLY A 67 -3.74 9.99 -24.72
C GLY A 67 -2.41 10.47 -24.15
N ASP A 68 -1.53 10.90 -25.05
CA ASP A 68 -0.21 11.51 -24.84
C ASP A 68 -0.22 12.64 -23.79
N THR A 69 0.52 12.49 -22.67
CA THR A 69 1.48 13.49 -22.15
C THR A 69 2.15 13.04 -20.83
N SER A 70 3.43 12.67 -20.94
CA SER A 70 4.53 13.16 -20.09
C SER A 70 4.49 12.92 -18.56
N LEU A 71 4.92 11.75 -18.11
CA LEU A 71 6.05 11.52 -17.15
C LEU A 71 6.25 10.00 -16.99
N GLY A 72 7.38 9.49 -17.50
CA GLY A 72 7.62 8.07 -17.75
C GLY A 72 7.88 7.22 -16.51
N GLY A 73 6.81 6.75 -15.87
CA GLY A 73 6.83 5.62 -14.95
C GLY A 73 5.44 5.02 -14.86
N SER A 74 5.27 3.75 -15.25
CA SER A 74 4.04 3.01 -14.96
C SER A 74 3.86 2.99 -13.44
N LEU A 75 2.76 3.54 -12.94
CA LEU A 75 2.47 3.40 -11.52
C LEU A 75 2.29 1.91 -11.17
N PRO A 76 2.73 1.48 -9.98
CA PRO A 76 2.53 0.12 -9.54
C PRO A 76 1.05 -0.17 -9.31
N PRO A 77 0.60 -1.41 -9.55
CA PRO A 77 -0.78 -1.80 -9.27
C PRO A 77 -1.09 -1.62 -7.77
N LEU A 78 -2.22 -0.96 -7.49
CA LEU A 78 -2.72 -0.71 -6.16
C LEU A 78 -3.95 -1.59 -5.92
N ASN A 79 -3.85 -2.48 -4.92
CA ASN A 79 -4.98 -3.29 -4.44
C ASN A 79 -5.42 -2.77 -3.08
N LYS A 80 -6.73 -2.75 -2.83
CA LYS A 80 -7.30 -2.31 -1.55
C LYS A 80 -7.94 -3.51 -0.85
N PHE A 81 -7.63 -3.68 0.43
CA PHE A 81 -8.21 -4.69 1.31
C PHE A 81 -8.89 -4.00 2.50
N VAL A 82 -10.22 -4.13 2.61
CA VAL A 82 -11.03 -3.49 3.65
C VAL A 82 -11.41 -4.51 4.71
N LEU A 83 -10.95 -4.26 5.93
CA LEU A 83 -11.25 -5.05 7.12
C LEU A 83 -12.53 -4.53 7.80
N PRO A 84 -13.22 -5.36 8.60
CA PRO A 84 -14.27 -4.86 9.49
C PRO A 84 -13.70 -3.84 10.50
N GLY A 85 -14.58 -3.04 11.11
CA GLY A 85 -14.16 -2.02 12.07
C GLY A 85 -13.89 -2.60 13.46
N GLY A 86 -12.93 -2.00 14.17
CA GLY A 86 -12.70 -2.32 15.59
C GLY A 86 -11.84 -3.56 15.85
N ASP A 87 -11.87 -4.05 17.10
CA ASP A 87 -10.92 -5.08 17.56
C ASP A 87 -11.13 -6.46 16.91
N GLU A 88 -12.30 -6.69 16.29
CA GLU A 88 -12.56 -7.91 15.53
C GLU A 88 -11.60 -8.09 14.35
N ALA A 89 -11.12 -7.00 13.75
CA ALA A 89 -10.14 -7.01 12.66
C ALA A 89 -8.75 -7.51 13.10
N LYS A 90 -8.45 -7.52 14.41
CA LYS A 90 -7.19 -8.00 14.98
C LYS A 90 -7.23 -9.50 15.30
N SER A 91 -7.88 -10.28 14.45
CA SER A 91 -7.98 -11.73 14.61
C SER A 91 -7.01 -12.46 13.68
N TRP A 92 -6.68 -13.70 14.05
CA TRP A 92 -5.89 -14.59 13.18
C TRP A 92 -6.59 -14.89 11.86
N ASP A 93 -7.92 -14.90 11.84
CA ASP A 93 -8.71 -15.18 10.63
C ASP A 93 -8.50 -14.07 9.60
N TYR A 94 -8.54 -12.80 10.03
CA TYR A 94 -8.33 -11.67 9.12
C TYR A 94 -6.87 -11.52 8.70
N LEU A 95 -5.92 -11.81 9.59
CA LEU A 95 -4.50 -11.86 9.22
C LEU A 95 -4.24 -12.94 8.16
N SER A 96 -4.85 -14.11 8.30
CA SER A 96 -4.70 -15.22 7.34
C SER A 96 -5.27 -14.85 5.97
N GLN A 97 -6.48 -14.25 5.94
CA GLN A 97 -7.08 -13.73 4.72
C GLN A 97 -6.23 -12.62 4.06
N LEU A 98 -5.59 -11.76 4.86
CA LEU A 98 -4.69 -10.73 4.35
C LEU A 98 -3.43 -11.36 3.71
N ILE A 99 -2.86 -12.38 4.34
CA ILE A 99 -1.70 -13.10 3.80
C ILE A 99 -2.07 -13.84 2.51
N GLU A 100 -3.23 -14.50 2.48
CA GLU A 100 -3.74 -15.19 1.28
C GLU A 100 -3.97 -14.20 0.14
N SER A 101 -4.66 -13.08 0.40
CA SER A 101 -4.90 -12.05 -0.62
C SER A 101 -3.62 -11.37 -1.12
N ALA A 102 -2.60 -11.23 -0.28
CA ALA A 102 -1.28 -10.77 -0.68
C ALA A 102 -0.51 -11.83 -1.51
N GLY A 103 -0.70 -13.11 -1.19
CA GLY A 103 -0.03 -14.25 -1.84
C GLY A 103 -0.68 -14.70 -3.16
N ASP A 104 -1.98 -14.49 -3.36
CA ASP A 104 -2.68 -14.82 -4.61
C ASP A 104 -2.54 -13.72 -5.67
N LEU A 105 -1.70 -12.72 -5.44
CA LEU A 105 -1.27 -11.79 -6.49
C LEU A 105 -0.45 -12.54 -7.54
N PRO A 106 -0.73 -12.36 -8.85
CA PRO A 106 -0.39 -13.30 -9.93
C PRO A 106 1.09 -13.69 -10.13
N ASP A 107 2.05 -13.09 -9.43
CA ASP A 107 3.49 -13.44 -9.55
C ASP A 107 4.07 -14.15 -8.31
N PHE A 108 3.31 -14.34 -7.22
CA PHE A 108 3.88 -15.02 -6.02
C PHE A 108 4.03 -16.53 -6.22
N ARG A 109 3.35 -17.11 -7.22
CA ARG A 109 3.39 -18.55 -7.53
C ARG A 109 4.48 -18.96 -8.54
N GLU A 110 5.14 -18.02 -9.21
CA GLU A 110 6.17 -18.33 -10.22
C GLU A 110 7.59 -17.96 -9.78
N GLY A 111 7.96 -18.30 -8.54
CA GLY A 111 9.29 -17.97 -8.05
C GLY A 111 9.77 -18.85 -6.92
N SER A 112 9.81 -20.18 -7.10
CA SER A 112 10.84 -21.09 -6.51
C SER A 112 10.38 -22.55 -6.48
N TYR A 113 10.47 -23.29 -7.60
CA TYR A 113 10.74 -24.75 -7.58
C TYR A 113 11.44 -25.19 -8.88
N ASN A 114 12.57 -24.57 -9.20
CA ASN A 114 13.52 -25.14 -10.16
C ASN A 114 14.93 -25.10 -9.56
N ASN A 115 15.14 -25.95 -8.55
CA ASN A 115 16.46 -26.53 -8.26
C ASN A 115 16.35 -27.59 -7.16
N ARG A 116 16.19 -28.85 -7.55
CA ARG A 116 17.02 -29.95 -7.02
C ARG A 116 17.22 -30.96 -8.14
N GLN A 117 18.50 -31.25 -8.37
CA GLN A 117 19.01 -32.32 -9.21
C GLN A 117 18.46 -33.68 -8.80
#